data_AF-A0A929DV46-F1
#
_entry.id   AF-A0A929DV46-F1
#
_cell.length_a   1.000
_cell.length_b   1.000
_cell.length_c   1.000
_cell.angle_alpha   90.00
_cell.angle_beta   90.00
_cell.angle_gamma   90.00
#
_symmetry.space_group_name_H-M   'P 1'
#
loop_
_entity.id
_entity.type
_entity.pdbx_description
1 polymer ?
#
loop_
_entity_poly.entity_id
_entity_poly.type
_entity_poly.pdbx_seq_one_letter_code
_entity_poly.pdbx_strand_id
1 'polypeptide(L)'
;GMGGGGDITTKHIQNFFQTVRGEAKPNSVLKEAAESSHLNHLANIAYKTGKDLKVDPTNGHILDDELMKLYWTREYEPGWEPKI
;
A
#
# COMPACT_ATOMS: atom_id res chain seq x y z
N GLY A 1 -29.29 -9.36 15.08
CA GLY A 1 -28.06 -8.61 14.79
C GLY A 1 -26.91 -9.23 15.53
N MET A 2 -25.68 -9.04 15.03
CA MET A 2 -24.37 -9.52 15.55
C MET A 2 -23.92 -10.89 15.02
N GLY A 3 -22.78 -10.86 14.34
CA GLY A 3 -22.06 -12.01 13.79
C GLY A 3 -21.32 -11.59 12.53
N GLY A 4 -20.16 -10.95 12.66
CA GLY A 4 -19.32 -10.47 11.54
C GLY A 4 -18.80 -11.54 10.57
N GLY A 5 -19.29 -12.78 10.65
CA GLY A 5 -19.11 -13.85 9.68
C GLY A 5 -20.28 -13.91 8.71
N GLY A 6 -20.39 -12.92 7.82
CA GLY A 6 -21.28 -13.01 6.66
C GLY A 6 -20.68 -13.89 5.57
N ASP A 7 -21.50 -14.25 4.58
CA ASP A 7 -21.11 -15.02 3.37
C ASP A 7 -19.80 -14.50 2.72
N ILE A 8 -19.57 -13.18 2.74
CA ILE A 8 -18.36 -12.53 2.21
C ILE A 8 -17.10 -12.92 3.01
N THR A 9 -17.15 -12.90 4.34
CA THR A 9 -16.02 -13.29 5.21
C THR A 9 -15.66 -14.75 4.99
N THR A 10 -16.66 -15.64 4.92
CA THR A 10 -16.46 -17.06 4.65
C THR A 10 -15.80 -17.28 3.28
N LYS A 11 -16.31 -16.61 2.23
CA LYS A 11 -15.73 -16.67 0.88
C LYS A 11 -14.29 -16.18 0.83
N HIS A 12 -13.98 -15.09 1.53
CA HIS A 12 -12.63 -14.53 1.58
C HIS A 12 -11.63 -15.51 2.24
N ILE A 13 -11.99 -16.05 3.41
CA ILE A 13 -11.14 -17.01 4.13
C ILE A 13 -10.98 -18.32 3.33
N GLN A 14 -12.04 -18.80 2.67
CA GLN A 14 -11.97 -19.98 1.82
C GLN A 14 -11.03 -19.77 0.63
N ASN A 15 -11.13 -18.63 -0.05
CA ASN A 15 -10.20 -18.29 -1.15
C ASN A 15 -8.76 -18.19 -0.66
N PHE A 16 -8.53 -17.64 0.54
CA PHE A 16 -7.20 -17.60 1.15
C PHE A 16 -6.62 -19.01 1.33
N PHE A 17 -7.36 -19.94 1.94
CA PHE A 17 -6.87 -21.31 2.13
C PHE A 17 -6.62 -22.04 0.81
N GLN A 18 -7.50 -21.91 -0.17
CA GLN A 18 -7.33 -22.51 -1.48
C GLN A 18 -6.11 -21.94 -2.22
N THR A 19 -5.85 -20.63 -2.08
CA THR A 19 -4.67 -19.99 -2.65
C THR A 19 -3.39 -20.51 -2.00
N VAL A 20 -3.36 -20.66 -0.68
CA VAL A 20 -2.21 -21.24 0.06
C VAL A 20 -1.93 -22.68 -0.39
N ARG A 21 -2.97 -23.45 -0.71
CA ARG A 21 -2.85 -24.83 -1.23
C ARG A 21 -2.49 -24.90 -2.72
N GLY A 22 -2.48 -23.78 -3.43
CA GLY A 22 -2.25 -23.73 -4.88
C GLY A 22 -3.47 -24.16 -5.72
N GLU A 23 -4.65 -24.24 -5.12
CA GLU A 23 -5.90 -24.69 -5.76
C GLU A 23 -6.68 -23.52 -6.39
N ALA A 24 -6.39 -22.27 -6.01
CA ALA A 24 -7.05 -21.08 -6.51
C ALA A 24 -6.09 -19.88 -6.62
N LYS A 25 -6.53 -18.83 -7.33
CA LYS A 25 -5.86 -17.52 -7.35
C LYS A 25 -6.43 -16.61 -6.25
N PRO A 26 -5.62 -15.69 -5.69
CA PRO A 26 -6.12 -14.72 -4.72
C PRO A 26 -7.06 -13.72 -5.41
N ASN A 27 -8.23 -13.51 -4.82
CA ASN A 27 -9.19 -12.51 -5.29
C ASN A 27 -8.84 -11.07 -4.85
N SER A 28 -7.94 -10.92 -3.89
CA SER A 28 -7.45 -9.63 -3.40
C SER A 28 -5.93 -9.65 -3.48
N VAL A 29 -5.41 -9.18 -4.62
CA VAL A 29 -3.99 -9.29 -4.96
C VAL A 29 -3.20 -8.20 -4.25
N LEU A 30 -2.00 -8.55 -3.74
CA LEU A 30 -1.13 -7.62 -3.02
C LEU A 30 -0.83 -6.33 -3.82
N LYS A 31 -0.66 -6.46 -5.15
CA LYS A 31 -0.36 -5.31 -6.02
C LYS A 31 -1.44 -4.23 -5.93
N GLU A 32 -2.70 -4.60 -6.03
CA GLU A 32 -3.83 -3.66 -5.97
C GLU A 32 -3.95 -3.03 -4.56
N ALA A 33 -3.69 -3.83 -3.52
CA ALA A 33 -3.66 -3.33 -2.15
C ALA A 33 -2.52 -2.33 -1.93
N ALA A 34 -1.34 -2.57 -2.51
CA ALA A 34 -0.20 -1.67 -2.43
C ALA A 34 -0.48 -0.36 -3.17
N GLU A 35 -0.99 -0.43 -4.41
CA GLU A 35 -1.32 0.75 -5.22
C GLU A 35 -2.39 1.63 -4.55
N SER A 36 -3.48 1.03 -4.03
CA SER A 36 -4.54 1.77 -3.32
C SER A 36 -4.05 2.44 -2.04
N SER A 37 -3.25 1.74 -1.23
CA SER A 37 -2.64 2.30 -0.02
C SER A 37 -1.68 3.44 -0.36
N HIS A 38 -0.89 3.27 -1.43
CA HIS A 38 0.04 4.28 -1.92
C HIS A 38 -0.66 5.56 -2.35
N LEU A 39 -1.75 5.44 -3.12
CA LEU A 39 -2.59 6.56 -3.54
C LEU A 39 -3.12 7.36 -2.35
N ASN A 40 -3.54 6.68 -1.27
CA ASN A 40 -3.96 7.35 -0.04
C ASN A 40 -2.82 8.16 0.60
N HIS A 41 -1.59 7.64 0.61
CA HIS A 41 -0.44 8.38 1.11
C HIS A 41 -0.11 9.60 0.25
N LEU A 42 -0.14 9.46 -1.08
CA LEU A 42 0.07 10.58 -2.01
C LEU A 42 -0.97 11.68 -1.81
N ALA A 43 -2.25 11.33 -1.68
CA ALA A 43 -3.31 12.30 -1.39
C ALA A 43 -3.08 13.04 -0.07
N ASN A 44 -2.63 12.34 0.97
CA ASN A 44 -2.28 12.96 2.25
C ASN A 44 -1.10 13.92 2.15
N ILE A 45 -0.07 13.59 1.35
CA ILE A 45 1.07 14.48 1.12
C ILE A 45 0.63 15.73 0.34
N ALA A 46 -0.17 15.57 -0.71
CA ALA A 46 -0.72 16.68 -1.49
C ALA A 46 -1.52 17.64 -0.59
N TYR A 47 -2.43 17.09 0.22
CA TYR A 47 -3.23 17.86 1.16
C TYR A 47 -2.39 18.62 2.20
N LYS A 48 -1.40 17.96 2.81
CA LYS A 48 -0.53 18.57 3.83
C LYS A 48 0.34 19.69 3.29
N THR A 49 0.73 19.61 2.02
CA THR A 49 1.67 20.55 1.38
C THR A 49 0.97 21.64 0.59
N GLY A 50 -0.32 21.48 0.31
CA GLY A 50 -1.07 22.40 -0.56
C GLY A 50 -0.55 22.43 -1.99
N LYS A 51 0.16 21.37 -2.42
CA LYS A 51 0.78 21.25 -3.74
C LYS A 51 0.08 20.19 -4.58
N ASP A 52 0.01 20.43 -5.88
CA ASP A 52 -0.31 19.39 -6.86
C ASP A 52 0.90 18.45 -7.02
N LEU A 53 0.69 17.14 -6.87
CA LEU A 53 1.75 16.14 -7.01
C LEU A 53 1.83 15.60 -8.43
N LYS A 54 3.01 15.70 -9.04
CA LYS A 54 3.38 14.91 -10.21
C LYS A 54 4.04 13.62 -9.75
N VAL A 55 3.60 12.49 -10.32
CA VAL A 55 4.05 11.15 -9.91
C VAL A 55 4.49 10.38 -11.15
N ASP A 56 5.60 9.66 -11.05
CA ASP A 56 6.03 8.71 -12.06
C ASP A 56 5.11 7.47 -12.04
N PRO A 57 4.36 7.18 -13.11
CA PRO A 57 3.41 6.07 -13.12
C PRO A 57 4.08 4.69 -13.13
N THR A 58 5.39 4.61 -13.38
CA THR A 58 6.12 3.34 -13.44
C THR A 58 6.57 2.83 -12.07
N ASN A 59 6.84 3.74 -11.12
CA ASN A 59 7.37 3.41 -9.80
C ASN A 59 6.61 4.10 -8.65
N GLY A 60 5.69 5.02 -8.95
CA GLY A 60 4.88 5.72 -7.96
C GLY A 60 5.62 6.82 -7.20
N HIS A 61 6.83 7.20 -7.58
CA HIS A 61 7.61 8.25 -6.91
C HIS A 61 7.10 9.65 -7.25
N ILE A 62 7.15 10.55 -6.28
CA ILE A 62 6.85 11.97 -6.46
C ILE A 62 8.00 12.61 -7.25
N LEU A 63 7.65 13.40 -8.27
CA LEU A 63 8.58 14.17 -9.10
C LEU A 63 8.85 15.56 -8.48
N ASP A 64 9.14 15.60 -7.18
CA ASP A 64 9.52 16.78 -6.39
C ASP A 64 10.52 16.33 -5.32
N ASP A 65 11.79 16.71 -5.49
CA ASP A 65 12.90 16.29 -4.63
C ASP A 65 12.76 16.78 -3.18
N GLU A 66 12.14 17.95 -2.97
CA GLU A 66 11.94 18.49 -1.62
C GLU A 66 10.88 17.66 -0.88
N LEU A 67 9.78 17.33 -1.55
CA LEU A 67 8.73 16.49 -0.97
C LEU A 67 9.21 15.05 -0.73
N MET A 68 10.02 14.52 -1.63
CA MET A 68 10.63 13.20 -1.46
C MET A 68 11.52 13.16 -0.21
N LYS A 69 12.34 14.18 0.03
CA LYS A 69 13.16 14.28 1.25
C LYS A 69 12.32 14.46 2.51
N LEU A 70 11.19 15.16 2.44
CA LEU A 70 10.39 15.45 3.62
C LEU A 70 9.45 14.31 4.03
N TYR A 71 8.88 13.59 3.07
CA TYR A 71 7.80 12.61 3.33
C TYR A 71 8.10 11.19 2.87
N TRP A 72 9.17 10.95 2.11
CA TRP A 72 9.49 9.63 1.56
C TRP A 72 10.70 8.97 2.20
N THR A 73 11.61 9.76 2.75
CA THR A 73 12.77 9.22 3.44
C THR A 73 12.43 8.86 4.88
N ARG A 74 13.13 7.87 5.41
CA ARG A 74 13.05 7.47 6.80
C ARG A 74 14.36 7.81 7.49
N GLU A 75 14.27 8.47 8.63
CA GLU A 75 15.39 8.58 9.56
C GLU A 75 15.50 7.26 10.33
N TYR A 76 16.67 6.62 10.24
CA TYR A 76 16.94 5.38 10.93
C TYR A 76 17.80 5.68 12.16
N GLU A 77 17.57 4.94 13.24
CA GLU A 77 18.50 4.91 14.37
C GLU A 77 19.89 4.43 13.90
N PRO A 78 20.99 4.95 14.45
CA PRO A 78 22.33 4.56 14.04
C PRO A 78 22.54 3.03 14.08
N GLY A 79 22.95 2.45 12.94
CA GLY A 79 23.16 1.01 12.77
C GLY A 79 21.93 0.24 12.27
N TRP A 80 20.79 0.90 12.08
CA TRP A 80 19.56 0.33 11.50
C TRP A 80 19.35 0.72 10.04
N GLU A 81 20.32 1.40 9.44
CA GLU A 81 20.25 1.78 8.04
C GLU A 81 20.19 0.51 7.15
N PRO A 82 19.29 0.47 6.16
CA PRO A 82 19.25 -0.62 5.21
C PRO A 82 20.61 -0.76 4.51
N LYS A 83 21.16 -1.97 4.49
CA LYS A 83 22.31 -2.31 3.65
C LYS A 83 21.76 -2.60 2.26
N ILE A 84 21.63 -1.56 1.44
CA ILE A 84 21.19 -1.63 0.05
C ILE A 84 22.34 -2.13 -0.82
#